data_AF-A0A8S1KGD2-F1
#
_entry.id   AF-A0A8S1KGD2-F1
#
_cell.length_a   1.000
_cell.length_b   1.000
_cell.length_c   1.000
_cell.angle_alpha   90.00
_cell.angle_beta   90.00
_cell.angle_gamma   90.00
#
_symmetry.space_group_name_H-M   'P 1'
#
loop_
_entity.id
_entity.type
_entity.pdbx_description
1 polymer ?
#
loop_
_entity_poly.entity_id
_entity_poly.type
_entity_poly.pdbx_seq_one_letter_code
_entity_poly.pdbx_strand_id
1 'polypeptide(L)'
;MSLEEKQQFLVDEIINKGYDSEDFTKYMDRKKENGGQDLDIWMMDELIQAVTDYQKTRNQMMQIIDDDNGFKRKIDCQKMIGTDIGNTNNVQILIENFDKKDSGFFSLSKSYVNYKIVTNPFQWVVTRRYSDFEWLREILTRQYPGVFVPPIANKTPTRQFSDAYLIKRMKFLEKFLNHLLNSNILKNDKYFCEFLKMQDEKEFKQLQSASEKLQKTTKLDKVISETGQIEVGFNPQTDNYIKAAGNLMTSLNLDFEIIMKQSKKMLQDFEMVSATMFQMGESFELITNHINQFNNSVQDSEKILKFEAVTITLNNMMMIWGKNFQNYENYIQENFRNFFKYHDKEITQLKEHLLLRQQSQVEYLKYKERLDLKKEKFYQLKEFNKWEVSKEILEDLKQNIDNKKYCLSVILPKETSQQNDLRDTYAYYNLSTYNEIKRVFEQNINIYAKHFIKFADSQANNLTKMHLTWAEIQGNLQGLDLITQLDQKVQIMPQPKVKI
;
A
#
# COMPACT_ATOMS: atom_id res chain seq x y z
N MET A 1 -18.22 44.70 -40.59
CA MET A 1 -17.34 43.51 -40.46
C MET A 1 -17.78 42.52 -41.53
N SER A 2 -16.83 41.91 -42.24
CA SER A 2 -17.06 41.03 -43.39
C SER A 2 -17.65 39.67 -42.98
N LEU A 3 -18.29 39.00 -43.94
CA LEU A 3 -18.80 37.64 -43.76
C LEU A 3 -17.69 36.63 -43.41
N GLU A 4 -16.50 36.82 -44.00
CA GLU A 4 -15.31 36.00 -43.76
C GLU A 4 -14.84 36.08 -42.29
N GLU A 5 -14.89 37.26 -41.67
CA GLU A 5 -14.53 37.44 -40.25
C GLU A 5 -15.50 36.71 -39.30
N LYS A 6 -16.80 36.68 -39.63
CA LYS A 6 -17.81 35.95 -38.85
C LYS A 6 -17.66 34.44 -38.98
N GLN A 7 -17.35 33.95 -40.18
CA GLN A 7 -17.09 32.53 -40.42
C GLN A 7 -15.85 32.07 -39.67
N GLN A 8 -14.75 32.83 -39.75
CA GLN A 8 -13.52 32.52 -39.02
C GLN A 8 -13.74 32.53 -37.51
N PHE A 9 -14.49 33.51 -36.99
CA PHE A 9 -14.87 33.56 -35.58
C PHE A 9 -15.63 32.30 -35.11
N LEU A 10 -16.60 31.80 -35.89
CA LEU A 10 -17.33 30.58 -35.55
C LEU A 10 -16.46 29.33 -35.65
N VAL A 11 -15.55 29.26 -36.62
CA VAL A 11 -14.56 28.18 -36.71
C VAL A 11 -13.68 28.16 -35.46
N ASP A 12 -13.19 29.32 -35.02
CA ASP A 12 -12.31 29.42 -33.87
C ASP A 12 -13.03 29.15 -32.54
N GLU A 13 -14.25 29.65 -32.38
CA GLU A 13 -14.96 29.61 -31.10
C GLU A 13 -15.86 28.40 -30.90
N ILE A 14 -16.32 27.75 -31.97
CA ILE A 14 -17.20 26.57 -31.90
C ILE A 14 -16.42 25.32 -32.31
N ILE A 15 -15.84 25.30 -33.52
CA ILE A 15 -15.23 24.08 -34.08
C ILE A 15 -13.88 23.78 -33.41
N ASN A 16 -12.95 24.75 -33.42
CA ASN A 16 -11.60 24.57 -32.87
C ASN A 16 -11.61 24.37 -31.34
N LYS A 17 -12.65 24.87 -30.65
CA LYS A 17 -12.87 24.62 -29.22
C LYS A 17 -13.67 23.34 -28.93
N GLY A 18 -14.01 22.55 -29.95
CA GLY A 18 -14.58 21.21 -29.80
C GLY A 18 -16.08 21.16 -29.46
N TYR A 19 -16.84 22.23 -29.71
CA TYR A 19 -18.29 22.23 -29.57
C TYR A 19 -18.96 21.58 -30.79
N ASP A 20 -20.10 20.91 -30.58
CA ASP A 20 -20.88 20.27 -31.64
C ASP A 20 -21.50 21.32 -32.58
N SER A 21 -21.06 21.31 -33.84
CA SER A 21 -21.48 22.28 -34.84
C SER A 21 -22.96 22.15 -35.21
N GLU A 22 -23.54 20.94 -35.22
CA GLU A 22 -24.96 20.74 -35.53
C GLU A 22 -25.85 21.23 -34.39
N ASP A 23 -25.43 21.03 -33.15
CA ASP A 23 -26.12 21.52 -31.98
C ASP A 23 -26.06 23.05 -31.88
N PHE A 24 -24.90 23.65 -32.14
CA PHE A 24 -24.76 25.10 -32.21
C PHE A 24 -25.64 25.71 -33.31
N THR A 25 -25.71 25.06 -34.46
CA THR A 25 -26.58 25.46 -35.58
C THR A 25 -28.05 25.49 -35.16
N LYS A 26 -28.54 24.45 -34.47
CA LYS A 26 -29.90 24.41 -33.91
C LYS A 26 -30.16 25.47 -32.85
N TYR A 27 -29.15 25.84 -32.07
CA TYR A 27 -29.24 26.93 -31.09
C TYR A 27 -29.42 28.29 -31.78
N MET A 28 -28.66 28.54 -32.85
CA MET A 28 -28.74 29.77 -33.64
C MET A 28 -30.12 29.93 -34.30
N ASP A 29 -30.67 28.85 -34.85
CA ASP A 29 -32.02 28.85 -35.46
C ASP A 29 -33.15 29.16 -34.47
N ARG A 30 -32.98 28.82 -33.19
CA ARG A 30 -33.94 29.18 -32.13
C ARG A 30 -33.83 30.65 -31.71
N LYS A 31 -32.68 31.28 -31.93
CA LYS A 31 -32.42 32.66 -31.52
C LYS A 31 -32.94 33.70 -32.51
N LYS A 32 -33.01 33.37 -33.80
CA LYS A 32 -33.63 34.21 -34.82
C LYS A 32 -34.57 33.38 -35.70
N GLU A 33 -35.87 33.63 -35.60
CA GLU A 33 -36.85 33.08 -36.54
C GLU A 33 -36.57 33.67 -37.94
N ASN A 34 -36.44 32.80 -38.95
CA ASN A 34 -36.03 33.06 -40.33
C ASN A 34 -34.51 33.05 -40.62
N GLY A 35 -33.86 31.92 -40.30
CA GLY A 35 -32.53 31.60 -40.84
C GLY A 35 -31.39 32.04 -39.94
N GLY A 36 -31.35 31.56 -38.69
CA GLY A 36 -30.26 31.84 -37.73
C GLY A 36 -28.88 31.42 -38.22
N GLN A 37 -28.80 30.60 -39.27
CA GLN A 37 -27.58 30.20 -39.97
C GLN A 37 -27.05 31.24 -40.97
N ASP A 38 -27.90 32.18 -41.40
CA ASP A 38 -27.48 33.27 -42.28
C ASP A 38 -26.68 34.29 -41.45
N LEU A 39 -25.35 34.30 -41.64
CA LEU A 39 -24.47 35.18 -40.87
C LEU A 39 -24.63 36.66 -41.24
N ASP A 40 -25.26 36.99 -42.38
CA ASP A 40 -25.48 38.37 -42.79
C ASP A 40 -26.52 39.07 -41.91
N ILE A 41 -27.43 38.33 -41.30
CA ILE A 41 -28.45 38.87 -40.37
C ILE A 41 -27.96 39.03 -38.92
N TRP A 42 -26.70 38.69 -38.62
CA TRP A 42 -26.10 38.85 -37.29
C TRP A 42 -25.20 40.08 -37.22
N MET A 43 -25.39 40.94 -36.22
CA MET A 43 -24.35 41.90 -35.85
C MET A 43 -23.22 41.15 -35.13
N MET A 44 -21.96 41.58 -35.29
CA MET A 44 -20.83 40.85 -34.68
C MET A 44 -20.97 40.73 -33.17
N ASP A 45 -21.36 41.81 -32.49
CA ASP A 45 -21.55 41.79 -31.03
C ASP A 45 -22.69 40.84 -30.61
N GLU A 46 -23.76 40.75 -31.42
CA GLU A 46 -24.84 39.78 -31.20
C GLU A 46 -24.36 38.33 -31.40
N LEU A 47 -23.52 38.09 -32.42
CA LEU A 47 -22.93 36.77 -32.69
C LEU A 47 -21.98 36.35 -31.57
N ILE A 48 -21.14 37.27 -31.10
CA ILE A 48 -20.24 37.07 -29.96
C ILE A 48 -21.07 36.73 -28.71
N GLN A 49 -22.15 37.47 -28.46
CA GLN A 49 -23.02 37.21 -27.31
C GLN A 49 -23.73 35.86 -27.42
N ALA A 50 -24.23 35.48 -28.59
CA ALA A 50 -24.88 34.18 -28.81
C ALA A 50 -23.90 33.01 -28.64
N VAL A 51 -22.67 33.14 -29.16
CA VAL A 51 -21.59 32.17 -28.93
C VAL A 51 -21.25 32.11 -27.45
N THR A 52 -21.11 33.24 -26.76
CA THR A 52 -20.79 33.29 -25.33
C THR A 52 -21.89 32.66 -24.48
N ASP A 53 -23.16 32.93 -24.78
CA ASP A 53 -24.32 32.34 -24.10
C ASP A 53 -24.40 30.83 -24.34
N TYR A 54 -24.17 30.40 -25.58
CA TYR A 54 -24.10 28.99 -25.95
C TYR A 54 -22.97 28.28 -25.22
N GLN A 55 -21.75 28.82 -25.28
CA GLN A 55 -20.58 28.30 -24.58
C GLN A 55 -20.81 28.29 -23.07
N LYS A 56 -21.42 29.31 -22.47
CA LYS A 56 -21.72 29.34 -21.03
C LYS A 56 -22.73 28.26 -20.64
N THR A 57 -23.79 28.10 -21.43
CA THR A 57 -24.81 27.05 -21.23
C THR A 57 -24.20 25.67 -21.40
N ARG A 58 -23.37 25.47 -22.42
CA ARG A 58 -22.70 24.21 -22.71
C ARG A 58 -21.57 23.91 -21.75
N ASN A 59 -20.82 24.90 -21.26
CA ASN A 59 -19.79 24.73 -20.25
C ASN A 59 -20.40 24.43 -18.88
N GLN A 60 -21.57 25.00 -18.55
CA GLN A 60 -22.36 24.59 -17.39
C GLN A 60 -22.87 23.14 -17.54
N MET A 61 -23.22 22.71 -18.76
CA MET A 61 -23.54 21.32 -19.05
C MET A 61 -22.30 20.40 -19.10
N MET A 62 -21.13 20.88 -19.54
CA MET A 62 -19.85 20.14 -19.60
C MET A 62 -19.16 20.03 -18.24
N GLN A 63 -19.53 20.86 -17.25
CA GLN A 63 -19.20 20.60 -15.84
C GLN A 63 -19.90 19.34 -15.30
N ILE A 64 -20.79 18.75 -16.09
CA ILE A 64 -21.30 17.40 -15.93
C ILE A 64 -20.91 16.64 -17.22
N ILE A 65 -19.67 16.14 -17.29
CA ILE A 65 -19.39 15.05 -18.24
C ILE A 65 -20.20 13.87 -17.70
N ASP A 66 -21.40 13.68 -18.23
CA ASP A 66 -22.20 12.47 -18.07
C ASP A 66 -22.53 12.05 -19.51
N ASP A 67 -21.47 11.75 -20.26
CA ASP A 67 -21.55 10.87 -21.41
C ASP A 67 -21.01 9.51 -20.99
N ASP A 68 -21.40 8.44 -21.70
CA ASP A 68 -21.04 7.07 -21.33
C ASP A 68 -19.50 6.81 -21.36
N ASN A 69 -18.68 7.81 -21.71
CA ASN A 69 -17.22 7.76 -21.77
C ASN A 69 -16.51 8.45 -20.59
N GLY A 70 -17.19 9.12 -19.65
CA GLY A 70 -16.53 9.63 -18.46
C GLY A 70 -17.40 10.47 -17.53
N PHE A 71 -17.01 10.53 -16.26
CA PHE A 71 -17.62 11.37 -15.24
C PHE A 71 -16.57 12.04 -14.37
N LYS A 72 -16.78 13.32 -14.05
CA LYS A 72 -15.93 14.08 -13.14
C LYS A 72 -16.72 15.17 -12.44
N ARG A 73 -16.56 15.29 -11.12
CA ARG A 73 -17.22 16.31 -10.28
C ARG A 73 -16.36 16.65 -9.07
N LYS A 74 -16.52 17.86 -8.53
CA LYS A 74 -16.01 18.22 -7.20
C LYS A 74 -17.12 18.17 -6.16
N ILE A 75 -16.80 17.65 -4.98
CA ILE A 75 -17.73 17.51 -3.85
C ILE A 75 -17.09 18.15 -2.63
N ASP A 76 -17.84 19.04 -1.98
CA ASP A 76 -17.46 19.62 -0.70
C ASP A 76 -17.48 18.53 0.38
N CYS A 77 -16.46 18.54 1.24
CA CYS A 77 -16.26 17.54 2.26
C CYS A 77 -15.53 18.14 3.47
N GLN A 78 -15.15 17.31 4.44
CA GLN A 78 -14.46 17.79 5.63
C GLN A 78 -13.02 18.16 5.29
N LYS A 79 -12.62 19.36 5.69
CA LYS A 79 -11.21 19.76 5.63
C LYS A 79 -10.45 19.10 6.77
N MET A 80 -9.33 18.47 6.46
CA MET A 80 -8.43 17.90 7.44
C MET A 80 -7.86 18.98 8.36
N ILE A 81 -7.64 18.60 9.61
CA ILE A 81 -6.98 19.43 10.61
C ILE A 81 -5.56 18.90 10.73
N GLY A 82 -4.57 19.77 10.55
CA GLY A 82 -3.16 19.40 10.66
C GLY A 82 -2.82 18.92 12.06
N THR A 83 -1.95 17.91 12.15
CA THR A 83 -1.38 17.42 13.42
C THR A 83 0.09 17.81 13.53
N ASP A 84 0.64 17.71 14.74
CA ASP A 84 2.08 17.85 14.99
C ASP A 84 2.90 17.00 13.99
N ILE A 85 2.52 15.73 13.82
CA ILE A 85 3.15 14.79 12.87
C ILE A 85 3.00 15.28 11.42
N GLY A 86 1.78 15.62 11.00
CA GLY A 86 1.53 15.93 9.60
C GLY A 86 2.12 17.26 9.13
N ASN A 87 2.39 18.18 10.06
CA ASN A 87 3.07 19.45 9.82
C ASN A 87 4.60 19.35 9.88
N THR A 88 5.15 18.18 10.19
CA THR A 88 6.60 17.99 10.38
C THR A 88 7.18 17.14 9.26
N ASN A 89 8.28 17.62 8.68
CA ASN A 89 9.03 16.87 7.67
C ASN A 89 10.01 15.89 8.32
N ASN A 90 10.35 14.82 7.59
CA ASN A 90 11.36 13.83 8.01
C ASN A 90 11.05 13.16 9.36
N VAL A 91 9.77 12.94 9.67
CA VAL A 91 9.37 12.14 10.83
C VAL A 91 9.86 10.70 10.64
N GLN A 92 10.49 10.14 11.66
CA GLN A 92 10.92 8.75 11.68
C GLN A 92 10.40 8.07 12.94
N ILE A 93 9.80 6.90 12.77
CA ILE A 93 9.24 6.11 13.87
C ILE A 93 10.10 4.86 14.05
N LEU A 94 10.58 4.63 15.26
CA LEU A 94 11.41 3.49 15.62
C LEU A 94 10.72 2.69 16.72
N ILE A 95 10.79 1.36 16.65
CA ILE A 95 10.43 0.48 17.76
C ILE A 95 11.72 -0.09 18.34
N GLU A 96 12.21 0.52 19.42
CA GLU A 96 13.55 0.25 19.96
C GLU A 96 13.66 -1.16 20.56
N ASN A 97 12.65 -1.58 21.32
CA ASN A 97 12.64 -2.86 22.00
C ASN A 97 11.20 -3.33 22.31
N PHE A 98 11.11 -4.54 22.87
CA PHE A 98 9.87 -5.09 23.39
C PHE A 98 10.08 -5.72 24.77
N ASP A 99 9.05 -5.62 25.61
CA ASP A 99 9.02 -6.21 26.95
C ASP A 99 7.87 -7.21 27.06
N LYS A 100 8.20 -8.44 27.47
CA LYS A 100 7.19 -9.45 27.80
C LYS A 100 6.65 -9.16 29.19
N LYS A 101 5.35 -8.92 29.30
CA LYS A 101 4.66 -8.83 30.58
C LYS A 101 4.02 -10.18 30.87
N ASP A 102 4.66 -10.93 31.75
CA ASP A 102 4.05 -12.12 32.34
C ASP A 102 3.07 -11.70 33.42
N SER A 103 1.82 -12.05 33.19
CA SER A 103 0.82 -12.12 34.25
C SER A 103 1.12 -13.38 35.05
N GLY A 104 1.75 -13.21 36.21
CA GLY A 104 2.16 -14.30 37.08
C GLY A 104 1.04 -15.28 37.42
N PHE A 105 1.38 -16.42 38.04
CA PHE A 105 0.54 -17.62 38.23
C PHE A 105 -0.87 -17.39 38.82
N PHE A 106 -1.11 -16.26 39.49
CA PHE A 106 -2.39 -15.88 40.11
C PHE A 106 -3.17 -14.76 39.38
N SER A 107 -2.67 -14.25 38.26
CA SER A 107 -3.31 -13.15 37.53
C SER A 107 -4.24 -13.68 36.42
N LEU A 108 -5.50 -13.27 36.47
CA LEU A 108 -6.53 -13.53 35.43
C LEU A 108 -6.26 -12.81 34.10
N SER A 109 -5.23 -11.96 34.01
CA SER A 109 -4.88 -11.25 32.79
C SER A 109 -4.03 -12.12 31.86
N LYS A 110 -4.25 -12.06 30.55
CA LYS A 110 -3.43 -12.79 29.56
C LYS A 110 -2.07 -12.10 29.41
N SER A 111 -0.99 -12.87 29.33
CA SER A 111 0.34 -12.33 29.07
C SER A 111 0.37 -11.57 27.74
N TYR A 112 1.11 -10.47 27.70
CA TYR A 112 1.18 -9.59 26.53
C TYR A 112 2.58 -9.02 26.33
N VAL A 113 2.81 -8.46 25.15
CA VAL A 113 4.08 -7.84 24.78
C VAL A 113 3.84 -6.36 24.52
N ASN A 114 4.66 -5.55 25.17
CA ASN A 114 4.74 -4.11 25.00
C ASN A 114 5.89 -3.77 24.07
N TYR A 115 5.68 -2.76 23.23
CA TYR A 115 6.64 -2.21 22.28
C TYR A 115 6.92 -0.77 22.67
N LYS A 116 8.20 -0.42 22.84
CA LYS A 116 8.61 0.96 23.08
C LYS A 116 8.79 1.66 21.74
N ILE A 117 7.94 2.64 21.47
CA ILE A 117 7.94 3.40 20.22
C ILE A 117 8.57 4.76 20.50
N VAL A 118 9.53 5.15 19.65
CA VAL A 118 10.19 6.45 19.67
C VAL A 118 9.90 7.18 18.37
N THR A 119 9.42 8.42 18.47
CA THR A 119 9.08 9.27 17.32
C THR A 119 10.02 10.46 17.24
N ASN A 120 10.83 10.51 16.18
CA ASN A 120 11.77 11.60 15.88
C ASN A 120 11.15 12.58 14.88
N PRO A 121 11.43 13.90 14.97
CA PRO A 121 12.38 14.54 15.91
C PRO A 121 11.80 14.84 17.29
N PHE A 122 10.51 14.58 17.52
CA PHE A 122 9.78 14.99 18.73
C PHE A 122 10.26 14.39 20.06
N GLN A 123 11.07 13.32 20.00
CA GLN A 123 11.48 12.54 21.17
C GLN A 123 10.28 11.98 21.97
N TRP A 124 9.14 11.76 21.31
CA TRP A 124 8.01 11.12 21.97
C TRP A 124 8.32 9.65 22.19
N VAL A 125 8.14 9.20 23.43
CA VAL A 125 8.32 7.80 23.82
C VAL A 125 7.01 7.30 24.37
N VAL A 126 6.44 6.29 23.73
CA VAL A 126 5.19 5.65 24.17
C VAL A 126 5.34 4.14 24.22
N THR A 127 4.51 3.49 25.04
CA THR A 127 4.40 2.04 25.08
C THR A 127 3.07 1.60 24.49
N ARG A 128 3.12 0.66 23.54
CA ARG A 128 1.93 0.09 22.90
C ARG A 128 2.04 -1.42 22.83
N ARG A 129 0.91 -2.12 22.97
CA ARG A 129 0.82 -3.57 22.74
C ARG A 129 0.25 -3.85 21.36
N TYR A 130 0.41 -5.07 20.88
CA TYR A 130 -0.05 -5.47 19.54
C TYR A 130 -1.55 -5.17 19.28
N SER A 131 -2.43 -5.32 20.27
CA SER A 131 -3.85 -4.99 20.11
C SER A 131 -4.12 -3.50 19.89
N ASP A 132 -3.21 -2.63 20.32
CA ASP A 132 -3.33 -1.19 20.08
C ASP A 132 -3.02 -0.87 18.61
N PHE A 133 -2.11 -1.63 17.98
CA PHE A 133 -1.87 -1.55 16.53
C PHE A 133 -3.05 -2.09 15.73
N GLU A 134 -3.71 -3.16 16.20
CA GLU A 134 -4.96 -3.65 15.61
C GLU A 134 -6.03 -2.56 15.65
N TRP A 135 -6.23 -1.94 16.83
CA TRP A 135 -7.16 -0.83 16.99
C TRP A 135 -6.84 0.33 16.06
N LEU A 136 -5.58 0.79 16.03
CA LEU A 136 -5.17 1.91 15.16
C LEU A 136 -5.48 1.60 13.70
N ARG A 137 -5.12 0.40 13.23
CA ARG A 137 -5.42 -0.01 11.87
C ARG A 137 -6.92 -0.04 11.60
N GLU A 138 -7.71 -0.60 12.50
CA GLU A 138 -9.16 -0.70 12.36
C GLU A 138 -9.81 0.68 12.27
N ILE A 139 -9.46 1.62 13.16
CA ILE A 139 -10.05 2.96 13.15
C ILE A 139 -9.68 3.70 11.86
N LEU A 140 -8.43 3.60 11.39
CA LEU A 140 -8.01 4.21 10.13
C LEU A 140 -8.77 3.62 8.93
N THR A 141 -8.90 2.30 8.84
CA THR A 141 -9.67 1.65 7.77
C THR A 141 -11.16 2.03 7.83
N ARG A 142 -11.73 2.21 9.03
CA ARG A 142 -13.13 2.60 9.22
C ARG A 142 -13.40 4.06 8.83
N GLN A 143 -12.49 4.97 9.15
CA GLN A 143 -12.67 6.40 8.89
C GLN A 143 -12.26 6.81 7.46
N TYR A 144 -11.32 6.10 6.84
CA TYR A 144 -10.76 6.43 5.52
C TYR A 144 -10.90 5.28 4.51
N PRO A 145 -12.13 4.86 4.14
CA PRO A 145 -12.35 3.68 3.29
C PRO A 145 -11.82 3.82 1.85
N GLY A 146 -11.51 5.05 1.40
CA GLY A 146 -10.86 5.29 0.10
C GLY A 146 -9.34 5.24 0.15
N VAL A 147 -8.73 5.29 1.35
CA VAL A 147 -7.28 5.43 1.53
C VAL A 147 -6.68 4.09 1.89
N PHE A 148 -5.56 3.74 1.25
CA PHE A 148 -4.82 2.53 1.54
C PHE A 148 -4.20 2.57 2.95
N VAL A 149 -4.62 1.62 3.79
CA VAL A 149 -4.06 1.41 5.13
C VAL A 149 -3.17 0.15 5.12
N PRO A 150 -1.85 0.27 5.37
CA PRO A 150 -0.92 -0.84 5.27
C PRO A 150 -1.28 -2.04 6.18
N PRO A 151 -0.87 -3.27 5.81
CA PRO A 151 -1.13 -4.44 6.62
C PRO A 151 -0.29 -4.46 7.90
N ILE A 152 -0.79 -5.12 8.94
CA ILE A 152 -0.01 -5.48 10.14
C ILE A 152 0.31 -6.98 10.17
N ALA A 153 1.21 -7.39 11.07
CA ALA A 153 1.51 -8.80 11.30
C ALA A 153 0.23 -9.54 11.73
N ASN A 154 0.06 -10.83 11.42
CA ASN A 154 -1.12 -11.58 11.89
C ASN A 154 -0.86 -12.09 13.31
N LYS A 155 -1.92 -12.28 14.11
CA LYS A 155 -1.85 -13.11 15.32
C LYS A 155 -1.38 -14.51 14.94
N THR A 156 -0.40 -15.05 15.66
CA THR A 156 0.08 -16.43 15.49
C THR A 156 0.08 -17.07 16.87
N PRO A 157 -1.06 -17.66 17.31
CA PRO A 157 -1.25 -18.13 18.68
C PRO A 157 -0.18 -19.15 19.12
N THR A 158 0.31 -19.96 18.18
CA THR A 158 1.25 -21.07 18.42
C THR A 158 2.71 -20.65 18.63
N ARG A 159 3.09 -19.39 18.36
CA ARG A 159 4.50 -18.91 18.46
C ARG A 159 4.62 -17.51 19.07
N GLN A 160 3.60 -17.06 19.80
CA GLN A 160 3.44 -15.64 20.12
C GLN A 160 4.50 -15.01 21.05
N PHE A 161 5.36 -15.81 21.69
CA PHE A 161 6.33 -15.34 22.68
C PHE A 161 7.81 -15.73 22.40
N SER A 162 8.14 -16.34 21.26
CA SER A 162 9.56 -16.56 20.94
C SER A 162 10.21 -15.25 20.49
N ASP A 163 11.46 -15.01 20.91
CA ASP A 163 12.15 -13.74 20.62
C ASP A 163 12.30 -13.51 19.12
N ALA A 164 12.65 -14.55 18.36
CA ALA A 164 12.73 -14.47 16.90
C ALA A 164 11.39 -14.03 16.27
N TYR A 165 10.27 -14.50 16.80
CA TYR A 165 8.95 -14.09 16.33
C TYR A 165 8.64 -12.64 16.72
N LEU A 166 8.96 -12.23 17.96
CA LEU A 166 8.71 -10.88 18.45
C LEU A 166 9.58 -9.83 17.74
N ILE A 167 10.85 -10.12 17.47
CA ILE A 167 11.75 -9.29 16.65
C ILE A 167 11.16 -9.10 15.26
N LYS A 168 10.71 -10.18 14.62
CA LYS A 168 10.08 -10.11 13.29
C LYS A 168 8.81 -9.27 13.31
N ARG A 169 7.96 -9.47 14.33
CA ARG A 169 6.72 -8.68 14.50
C ARG A 169 7.04 -7.21 14.72
N MET A 170 8.02 -6.90 15.58
CA MET A 170 8.49 -5.53 15.86
C MET A 170 8.87 -4.80 14.58
N LYS A 171 9.73 -5.39 13.73
CA LYS A 171 10.10 -4.83 12.42
C LYS A 171 8.89 -4.60 11.50
N PHE A 172 7.92 -5.51 11.53
CA PHE A 172 6.70 -5.40 10.73
C PHE A 172 5.80 -4.25 11.21
N LEU A 173 5.68 -4.08 12.52
CA LEU A 173 4.91 -2.99 13.14
C LEU A 173 5.59 -1.63 12.90
N GLU A 174 6.92 -1.56 12.98
CA GLU A 174 7.68 -0.36 12.64
C GLU A 174 7.47 0.03 11.17
N LYS A 175 7.52 -0.95 10.25
CA LYS A 175 7.23 -0.71 8.82
C LYS A 175 5.80 -0.21 8.61
N PHE A 176 4.82 -0.76 9.33
CA PHE A 176 3.44 -0.28 9.29
C PHE A 176 3.33 1.19 9.68
N LEU A 177 3.91 1.61 10.82
CA LEU A 177 3.86 3.00 11.28
C LEU A 177 4.55 3.96 10.29
N ASN A 178 5.74 3.60 9.79
CA ASN A 178 6.44 4.44 8.82
C ASN A 178 5.70 4.52 7.46
N HIS A 179 4.98 3.48 7.06
CA HIS A 179 4.15 3.56 5.85
C HIS A 179 2.95 4.50 5.99
N LEU A 180 2.39 4.67 7.20
CA LEU A 180 1.31 5.64 7.42
C LEU A 180 1.78 7.08 7.14
N LEU A 181 3.05 7.38 7.38
CA LEU A 181 3.65 8.70 7.09
C LEU A 181 3.65 9.03 5.59
N ASN A 182 3.59 8.02 4.73
CA ASN A 182 3.60 8.19 3.27
C ASN A 182 2.24 8.56 2.67
N SER A 183 1.19 8.66 3.49
CA SER A 183 -0.12 9.17 3.10
C SER A 183 -0.36 10.52 3.75
N ASN A 184 -0.64 11.55 2.95
CA ASN A 184 -0.87 12.90 3.48
C ASN A 184 -2.11 12.97 4.40
N ILE A 185 -3.11 12.14 4.12
CA ILE A 185 -4.32 11.99 4.94
C ILE A 185 -3.98 11.27 6.26
N LEU A 186 -3.35 10.09 6.20
CA LEU A 186 -3.11 9.28 7.41
C LEU A 186 -2.05 9.89 8.33
N LYS A 187 -1.02 10.56 7.80
CA LYS A 187 -0.01 11.24 8.65
C LYS A 187 -0.61 12.37 9.50
N ASN A 188 -1.72 12.96 9.04
CA ASN A 188 -2.46 14.01 9.73
C ASN A 188 -3.66 13.46 10.52
N ASP A 189 -3.79 12.14 10.64
CA ASP A 189 -4.87 11.55 11.42
C ASP A 189 -4.65 11.79 12.93
N LYS A 190 -5.73 12.18 13.62
CA LYS A 190 -5.74 12.39 15.06
C LYS A 190 -5.34 11.14 15.84
N TYR A 191 -5.92 9.99 15.51
CA TYR A 191 -5.67 8.75 16.24
C TYR A 191 -4.25 8.25 16.03
N PHE A 192 -3.70 8.44 14.83
CA PHE A 192 -2.30 8.15 14.56
C PHE A 192 -1.35 9.05 15.35
N CYS A 193 -1.63 10.37 15.40
CA CYS A 193 -0.82 11.30 16.19
C CYS A 193 -0.86 10.95 17.69
N GLU A 194 -2.05 10.74 18.26
CA GLU A 194 -2.19 10.36 19.67
C GLU A 194 -1.61 8.97 19.98
N PHE A 195 -1.67 8.04 19.02
CA PHE A 195 -1.01 6.75 19.14
C PHE A 195 0.50 6.88 19.36
N LEU A 196 1.15 7.89 18.78
CA LEU A 196 2.60 8.13 18.90
C LEU A 196 2.97 9.05 20.08
N LYS A 197 2.01 9.85 20.57
CA LYS A 197 2.25 10.93 21.55
C LYS A 197 1.79 10.60 22.97
N MET A 198 0.61 9.98 23.11
CA MET A 198 -0.08 9.86 24.39
C MET A 198 0.59 8.83 25.32
N GLN A 199 1.16 9.29 26.43
CA GLN A 199 1.88 8.42 27.37
C GLN A 199 0.97 7.78 28.42
N ASP A 200 -0.09 8.49 28.85
CA ASP A 200 -1.01 7.98 29.87
C ASP A 200 -1.90 6.85 29.31
N GLU A 201 -1.82 5.66 29.92
CA GLU A 201 -2.54 4.47 29.47
C GLU A 201 -4.06 4.59 29.69
N LYS A 202 -4.51 5.32 30.71
CA LYS A 202 -5.94 5.50 31.00
C LYS A 202 -6.57 6.44 29.99
N GLU A 203 -5.94 7.57 29.71
CA GLU A 203 -6.37 8.50 28.66
C GLU A 203 -6.39 7.80 27.29
N PHE A 204 -5.36 7.01 27.00
CA PHE A 204 -5.30 6.27 25.74
C PHE A 204 -6.45 5.27 25.60
N LYS A 205 -6.77 4.51 26.66
CA LYS A 205 -7.94 3.62 26.65
C LYS A 205 -9.26 4.37 26.49
N GLN A 206 -9.41 5.53 27.12
CA GLN A 206 -10.60 6.37 26.95
C GLN A 206 -10.74 6.86 25.50
N LEU A 207 -9.63 7.24 24.86
CA LEU A 207 -9.59 7.60 23.44
C LEU A 207 -10.03 6.41 22.56
N GLN A 208 -9.53 5.20 22.84
CA GLN A 208 -9.93 3.98 22.13
C GLN A 208 -11.44 3.74 22.27
N SER A 209 -11.98 3.73 23.49
CA SER A 209 -13.41 3.53 23.74
C SER A 209 -14.29 4.63 23.14
N ALA A 210 -13.83 5.88 23.10
CA ALA A 210 -14.55 6.95 22.43
C ALA A 210 -14.61 6.75 20.91
N SER A 211 -13.53 6.23 20.31
CA SER A 211 -13.45 5.96 18.87
C SER A 211 -14.37 4.82 18.40
N GLU A 212 -14.73 3.88 19.28
CA GLU A 212 -15.65 2.77 18.99
C GLU A 212 -17.05 3.26 18.61
N LYS A 213 -17.46 4.43 19.11
CA LYS A 213 -18.75 5.05 18.78
C LYS A 213 -18.78 5.69 17.39
N LEU A 214 -17.61 5.84 16.74
CA LEU A 214 -17.53 6.41 15.40
C LEU A 214 -18.02 5.41 14.36
N GLN A 215 -19.01 5.84 13.58
CA GLN A 215 -19.51 5.09 12.44
C GLN A 215 -18.50 5.10 11.29
N LYS A 216 -18.59 4.10 10.42
CA LYS A 216 -17.85 4.07 9.15
C LYS A 216 -18.24 5.27 8.29
N THR A 217 -17.26 5.92 7.68
CA THR A 217 -17.50 7.00 6.72
C THR A 217 -18.14 6.41 5.46
N THR A 218 -19.38 6.79 5.16
CA THR A 218 -20.10 6.32 3.96
C THR A 218 -20.54 7.46 3.06
N LYS A 219 -20.84 8.63 3.64
CA LYS A 219 -21.25 9.81 2.89
C LYS A 219 -20.03 10.65 2.50
N LEU A 220 -20.04 11.18 1.28
CA LEU A 220 -18.91 11.91 0.70
C LEU A 220 -18.67 13.28 1.36
N ASP A 221 -19.72 13.93 1.86
CA ASP A 221 -19.61 15.17 2.65
C ASP A 221 -18.83 14.99 3.96
N LYS A 222 -18.72 13.75 4.44
CA LYS A 222 -17.97 13.37 5.64
C LYS A 222 -16.55 12.86 5.36
N VAL A 223 -16.18 12.70 4.10
CA VAL A 223 -14.80 12.33 3.72
C VAL A 223 -13.86 13.47 4.11
N ILE A 224 -12.64 13.14 4.51
CA ILE A 224 -11.62 14.11 4.90
C ILE A 224 -10.66 14.34 3.73
N SER A 225 -10.39 15.61 3.40
CA SER A 225 -9.43 16.02 2.38
C SER A 225 -8.58 17.23 2.81
N GLU A 226 -7.49 17.49 2.10
CA GLU A 226 -6.60 18.63 2.34
C GLU A 226 -7.29 19.99 2.19
N THR A 227 -8.15 20.11 1.18
CA THR A 227 -8.72 21.39 0.76
C THR A 227 -10.14 21.59 1.30
N GLY A 228 -10.78 20.54 1.82
CA GLY A 228 -12.23 20.53 2.07
C GLY A 228 -13.04 20.22 0.81
N GLN A 229 -12.39 19.86 -0.30
CA GLN A 229 -13.03 19.43 -1.54
C GLN A 229 -12.33 18.19 -2.08
N ILE A 230 -13.12 17.21 -2.50
CA ILE A 230 -12.63 16.04 -3.24
C ILE A 230 -13.05 16.10 -4.70
N GLU A 231 -12.18 15.61 -5.57
CA GLU A 231 -12.55 15.24 -6.92
C GLU A 231 -13.05 13.79 -6.91
N VAL A 232 -14.15 13.55 -7.63
CA VAL A 232 -14.66 12.21 -7.91
C VAL A 232 -14.75 12.04 -9.42
N GLY A 233 -14.43 10.84 -9.91
CA GLY A 233 -14.56 10.59 -11.35
C GLY A 233 -14.20 9.19 -11.79
N PHE A 234 -14.64 8.86 -12.99
CA PHE A 234 -14.25 7.65 -13.71
C PHE A 234 -14.18 7.93 -15.20
N ASN A 235 -13.28 7.24 -15.89
CA ASN A 235 -13.16 7.26 -17.34
C ASN A 235 -12.50 5.95 -17.82
N PRO A 236 -12.58 5.61 -19.11
CA PRO A 236 -12.00 4.41 -19.67
C PRO A 236 -10.51 4.22 -19.36
N GLN A 237 -9.73 5.30 -19.28
CA GLN A 237 -8.29 5.22 -18.99
C GLN A 237 -8.05 4.75 -17.54
N THR A 238 -8.73 5.37 -16.56
CA THR A 238 -8.65 4.97 -15.15
C THR A 238 -9.15 3.55 -14.94
N ASP A 239 -10.25 3.17 -15.59
CA ASP A 239 -10.82 1.83 -15.52
C ASP A 239 -9.87 0.78 -16.11
N ASN A 240 -9.25 1.07 -17.27
CA ASN A 240 -8.29 0.19 -17.90
C ASN A 240 -7.04 0.01 -17.02
N TYR A 241 -6.54 1.09 -16.42
CA TYR A 241 -5.42 1.00 -15.48
C TYR A 241 -5.76 0.13 -14.27
N ILE A 242 -6.92 0.36 -13.63
CA ILE A 242 -7.35 -0.41 -12.46
C ILE A 242 -7.47 -1.90 -12.81
N LYS A 243 -8.06 -2.24 -13.96
CA LYS A 243 -8.16 -3.62 -14.45
C LYS A 243 -6.79 -4.25 -14.69
N ALA A 244 -5.90 -3.55 -15.39
CA ALA A 244 -4.53 -4.02 -15.65
C ALA A 244 -3.74 -4.22 -14.34
N ALA A 245 -3.88 -3.29 -13.40
CA ALA A 245 -3.27 -3.40 -12.08
C ALA A 245 -3.83 -4.58 -11.28
N GLY A 246 -5.14 -4.84 -11.32
CA GLY A 246 -5.74 -6.02 -10.69
C GLY A 246 -5.21 -7.35 -11.25
N ASN A 247 -5.00 -7.42 -12.56
CA ASN A 247 -4.37 -8.57 -13.21
C ASN A 247 -2.91 -8.74 -12.76
N LEU A 248 -2.15 -7.65 -12.76
CA LEU A 248 -0.77 -7.64 -12.28
C LEU A 248 -0.68 -8.09 -10.81
N MET A 249 -1.54 -7.58 -9.94
CA MET A 249 -1.62 -8.00 -8.52
C MET A 249 -1.96 -9.49 -8.36
N THR A 250 -2.69 -10.07 -9.31
CA THR A 250 -2.99 -11.51 -9.29
C THR A 250 -1.74 -12.31 -9.64
N SER A 251 -1.02 -11.92 -10.70
CA SER A 251 0.27 -12.52 -11.06
C SER A 251 1.30 -12.36 -9.95
N LEU A 252 1.45 -11.15 -9.39
CA LEU A 252 2.41 -10.87 -8.32
C LEU A 252 2.18 -11.74 -7.07
N ASN A 253 0.93 -11.97 -6.66
CA ASN A 253 0.66 -12.86 -5.52
C ASN A 253 1.16 -14.28 -5.79
N LEU A 254 0.89 -14.83 -6.97
CA LEU A 254 1.35 -16.18 -7.35
C LEU A 254 2.88 -16.24 -7.37
N ASP A 255 3.52 -15.23 -7.95
CA ASP A 255 4.99 -15.16 -8.04
C ASP A 255 5.63 -14.98 -6.66
N PHE A 256 5.05 -14.16 -5.78
CA PHE A 256 5.51 -14.00 -4.40
C PHE A 256 5.36 -15.30 -3.60
N GLU A 257 4.27 -16.05 -3.78
CA GLU A 257 4.12 -17.38 -3.18
C GLU A 257 5.21 -18.35 -3.64
N ILE A 258 5.53 -18.35 -4.94
CA ILE A 258 6.63 -19.16 -5.50
C ILE A 258 7.96 -18.73 -4.88
N ILE A 259 8.28 -17.44 -4.84
CA ILE A 259 9.52 -16.92 -4.23
C ILE A 259 9.58 -17.33 -2.76
N MET A 260 8.50 -17.19 -1.99
CA MET A 260 8.47 -17.60 -0.59
C MET A 260 8.67 -19.10 -0.41
N LYS A 261 8.12 -19.93 -1.30
CA LYS A 261 8.31 -21.39 -1.30
C LYS A 261 9.76 -21.76 -1.60
N GLN A 262 10.36 -21.17 -2.62
CA GLN A 262 11.76 -21.42 -2.98
C GLN A 262 12.72 -20.90 -1.90
N SER A 263 12.44 -19.73 -1.34
CA SER A 263 13.19 -19.19 -0.20
C SER A 263 13.16 -20.17 0.97
N LYS A 264 11.99 -20.75 1.30
CA LYS A 264 11.89 -21.75 2.37
C LYS A 264 12.72 -23.01 2.07
N LYS A 265 12.76 -23.45 0.81
CA LYS A 265 13.60 -24.59 0.40
C LYS A 265 15.09 -24.26 0.57
N MET A 266 15.54 -23.07 0.17
CA MET A 266 16.92 -22.62 0.41
C MET A 266 17.30 -22.63 1.89
N LEU A 267 16.40 -22.23 2.80
CA LEU A 267 16.67 -22.29 4.24
C LEU A 267 16.97 -23.72 4.70
N GLN A 268 16.17 -24.69 4.24
CA GLN A 268 16.35 -26.11 4.56
C GLN A 268 17.66 -26.66 3.98
N ASP A 269 18.02 -26.23 2.76
CA ASP A 269 19.26 -26.65 2.11
C ASP A 269 20.49 -26.09 2.81
N PHE A 270 20.47 -24.81 3.21
CA PHE A 270 21.56 -24.23 4.00
C PHE A 270 21.69 -24.84 5.39
N GLU A 271 20.57 -25.18 6.04
CA GLU A 271 20.58 -25.91 7.31
C GLU A 271 21.24 -27.28 7.15
N MET A 272 20.89 -28.03 6.10
CA MET A 272 21.48 -29.33 5.81
C MET A 272 22.98 -29.24 5.52
N VAL A 273 23.39 -28.31 4.63
CA VAL A 273 24.81 -28.11 4.30
C VAL A 273 25.60 -27.68 5.53
N SER A 274 25.06 -26.77 6.34
CA SER A 274 25.68 -26.35 7.60
C SER A 274 25.87 -27.52 8.55
N ALA A 275 24.86 -28.38 8.71
CA ALA A 275 24.95 -29.54 9.59
C ALA A 275 26.02 -30.53 9.11
N THR A 276 26.08 -30.82 7.81
CA THR A 276 27.11 -31.68 7.22
C THR A 276 28.51 -31.10 7.43
N MET A 277 28.69 -29.79 7.26
CA MET A 277 29.98 -29.12 7.51
C MET A 277 30.41 -29.28 8.98
N PHE A 278 29.49 -29.12 9.94
CA PHE A 278 29.83 -29.32 11.35
C PHE A 278 30.22 -30.77 11.66
N GLN A 279 29.52 -31.76 11.08
CA GLN A 279 29.88 -33.18 11.22
C GLN A 279 31.26 -33.50 10.64
N MET A 280 31.64 -32.86 9.53
CA MET A 280 33.00 -32.96 8.99
C MET A 280 34.03 -32.35 9.96
N GLY A 281 33.70 -31.20 10.56
CA GLY A 281 34.49 -30.59 11.63
C GLY A 281 34.70 -31.53 12.81
N GLU A 282 33.62 -32.14 13.33
CA GLU A 282 33.66 -33.14 14.40
C GLU A 282 34.59 -34.31 14.06
N SER A 283 34.57 -34.77 12.80
CA SER A 283 35.48 -35.83 12.35
C SER A 283 36.95 -35.42 12.45
N PHE A 284 37.30 -34.18 12.11
CA PHE A 284 38.66 -33.65 12.29
C PHE A 284 39.04 -33.43 13.76
N GLU A 285 38.07 -33.09 14.61
CA GLU A 285 38.28 -33.04 16.06
C GLU A 285 38.61 -34.43 16.63
N LEU A 286 37.91 -35.48 16.19
CA LEU A 286 38.23 -36.86 16.57
C LEU A 286 39.63 -37.27 16.10
N ILE A 287 40.02 -36.93 14.87
CA ILE A 287 41.38 -37.19 14.38
C ILE A 287 42.40 -36.44 15.25
N THR A 288 42.14 -35.17 15.58
CA THR A 288 43.01 -34.38 16.47
C THR A 288 43.15 -35.02 17.84
N ASN A 289 42.06 -35.56 18.40
CA ASN A 289 42.08 -36.26 19.68
C ASN A 289 42.91 -37.54 19.64
N HIS A 290 42.84 -38.33 18.57
CA HIS A 290 43.72 -39.49 18.38
C HIS A 290 45.19 -39.09 18.24
N ILE A 291 45.48 -38.00 17.52
CA ILE A 291 46.85 -37.45 17.42
C ILE A 291 47.36 -37.00 18.79
N ASN A 292 46.52 -36.33 19.58
CA ASN A 292 46.87 -35.92 20.94
C ASN A 292 47.16 -37.11 21.86
N GLN A 293 46.37 -38.19 21.76
CA GLN A 293 46.64 -39.43 22.48
C GLN A 293 48.01 -40.02 22.09
N PHE A 294 48.31 -40.09 20.79
CA PHE A 294 49.61 -40.53 20.28
C PHE A 294 50.75 -39.62 20.79
N ASN A 295 50.61 -38.30 20.66
CA ASN A 295 51.61 -37.33 21.10
C ASN A 295 51.89 -37.45 22.61
N ASN A 296 50.88 -37.81 23.41
CA ASN A 296 51.04 -38.03 24.85
C ASN A 296 51.69 -39.37 25.22
N SER A 297 51.77 -40.34 24.29
CA SER A 297 52.38 -41.65 24.54
C SER A 297 53.80 -41.79 24.01
N VAL A 298 54.38 -40.74 23.42
CA VAL A 298 55.73 -40.73 22.84
C VAL A 298 56.60 -39.62 23.46
N GLN A 299 57.92 -39.67 23.21
CA GLN A 299 58.81 -38.60 23.66
C GLN A 299 58.57 -37.30 22.88
N ASP A 300 58.94 -36.15 23.45
CA ASP A 300 58.69 -34.84 22.82
C ASP A 300 59.31 -34.71 21.41
N SER A 301 60.45 -35.34 21.15
CA SER A 301 61.11 -35.39 19.83
C SER A 301 60.34 -36.19 18.77
N GLU A 302 59.40 -37.04 19.19
CA GLU A 302 58.64 -37.94 18.31
C GLU A 302 57.21 -37.46 18.06
N LYS A 303 56.79 -36.35 18.70
CA LYS A 303 55.45 -35.76 18.53
C LYS A 303 55.24 -35.25 17.11
N ILE A 304 54.04 -35.52 16.58
CA ILE A 304 53.61 -35.12 15.23
C ILE A 304 52.80 -33.82 15.28
N LEU A 305 53.36 -32.77 15.89
CA LEU A 305 52.69 -31.49 16.14
C LEU A 305 52.20 -30.77 14.88
N LYS A 306 52.90 -30.94 13.75
CA LYS A 306 52.44 -30.38 12.46
C LYS A 306 51.14 -31.04 11.99
N PHE A 307 50.97 -32.35 12.21
CA PHE A 307 49.74 -33.04 11.85
C PHE A 307 48.58 -32.63 12.77
N GLU A 308 48.85 -32.48 14.08
CA GLU A 308 47.89 -31.90 15.05
C GLU A 308 47.42 -30.52 14.56
N ALA A 309 48.33 -29.63 14.17
CA ALA A 309 47.97 -28.30 13.68
C ALA A 309 47.16 -28.30 12.38
N VAL A 310 47.48 -29.21 11.44
CA VAL A 310 46.68 -29.38 10.22
C VAL A 310 45.25 -29.79 10.56
N THR A 311 45.06 -30.80 11.41
CA THR A 311 43.72 -31.31 11.70
C THR A 311 42.88 -30.30 12.49
N ILE A 312 43.50 -29.52 13.37
CA ILE A 312 42.85 -28.38 14.02
C ILE A 312 42.43 -27.32 13.00
N THR A 313 43.33 -26.96 12.06
CA THR A 313 43.03 -25.98 11.01
C THR A 313 41.89 -26.44 10.11
N LEU A 314 41.84 -27.73 9.76
CA LEU A 314 40.76 -28.33 8.96
C LEU A 314 39.43 -28.40 9.73
N ASN A 315 39.45 -28.73 11.03
CA ASN A 315 38.26 -28.61 11.87
C ASN A 315 37.73 -27.16 11.82
N ASN A 316 38.60 -26.20 12.13
CA ASN A 316 38.24 -24.79 12.20
C ASN A 316 37.66 -24.27 10.88
N MET A 317 38.26 -24.67 9.76
CA MET A 317 37.76 -24.38 8.42
C MET A 317 36.31 -24.84 8.23
N MET A 318 35.99 -26.10 8.56
CA MET A 318 34.63 -26.63 8.43
C MET A 318 33.64 -25.91 9.36
N MET A 319 34.07 -25.59 10.58
CA MET A 319 33.25 -24.86 11.56
C MET A 319 32.90 -23.44 11.08
N ILE A 320 33.86 -22.69 10.53
CA ILE A 320 33.57 -21.34 10.01
C ILE A 320 32.68 -21.43 8.77
N TRP A 321 32.95 -22.40 7.88
CA TRP A 321 32.17 -22.55 6.66
C TRP A 321 30.71 -22.93 6.94
N GLY A 322 30.48 -23.87 7.86
CA GLY A 322 29.13 -24.21 8.34
C GLY A 322 28.40 -23.00 8.92
N LYS A 323 29.08 -22.22 9.78
CA LYS A 323 28.52 -20.98 10.35
C LYS A 323 28.18 -19.93 9.29
N ASN A 324 28.96 -19.85 8.21
CA ASN A 324 28.65 -18.97 7.09
C ASN A 324 27.35 -19.37 6.38
N PHE A 325 27.07 -20.66 6.22
CA PHE A 325 25.78 -21.13 5.70
C PHE A 325 24.60 -20.79 6.62
N GLN A 326 24.77 -20.83 7.95
CA GLN A 326 23.77 -20.31 8.88
C GLN A 326 23.54 -18.79 8.72
N ASN A 327 24.57 -18.02 8.35
CA ASN A 327 24.38 -16.60 8.04
C ASN A 327 23.56 -16.42 6.75
N TYR A 328 23.81 -17.23 5.72
CA TYR A 328 22.99 -17.24 4.50
C TYR A 328 21.52 -17.57 4.77
N GLU A 329 21.23 -18.50 5.70
CA GLU A 329 19.87 -18.78 6.15
C GLU A 329 19.17 -17.49 6.63
N ASN A 330 19.82 -16.74 7.54
CA ASN A 330 19.27 -15.48 8.05
C ASN A 330 19.04 -14.45 6.93
N TYR A 331 19.97 -14.35 5.98
CA TYR A 331 19.84 -13.44 4.84
C TYR A 331 18.64 -13.79 3.95
N ILE A 332 18.44 -15.06 3.61
CA ILE A 332 17.29 -15.48 2.80
C ILE A 332 15.97 -15.32 3.56
N GLN A 333 15.97 -15.65 4.85
CA GLN A 333 14.78 -15.56 5.71
C GLN A 333 14.30 -14.10 5.81
N GLU A 334 15.20 -13.13 5.97
CA GLU A 334 14.85 -11.72 6.09
C GLU A 334 14.57 -11.06 4.73
N ASN A 335 15.47 -11.21 3.74
CA ASN A 335 15.44 -10.39 2.52
C ASN A 335 14.54 -10.95 1.41
N PHE A 336 14.20 -12.24 1.47
CA PHE A 336 13.27 -12.84 0.51
C PHE A 336 11.99 -13.25 1.21
N ARG A 337 12.07 -14.22 2.13
CA ARG A 337 10.85 -14.82 2.70
C ARG A 337 10.02 -13.82 3.48
N ASN A 338 10.62 -13.05 4.38
CA ASN A 338 9.88 -12.04 5.17
C ASN A 338 9.49 -10.83 4.34
N PHE A 339 10.37 -10.38 3.46
CA PHE A 339 10.13 -9.25 2.57
C PHE A 339 8.94 -9.49 1.64
N PHE A 340 8.91 -10.59 0.89
CA PHE A 340 7.80 -10.90 -0.02
C PHE A 340 6.52 -11.28 0.73
N LYS A 341 6.62 -11.86 1.94
CA LYS A 341 5.46 -12.06 2.80
C LYS A 341 4.77 -10.76 3.21
N TYR A 342 5.52 -9.68 3.40
CA TYR A 342 4.94 -8.37 3.65
C TYR A 342 4.20 -7.87 2.40
N HIS A 343 4.84 -7.94 1.23
CA HIS A 343 4.27 -7.39 0.00
C HIS A 343 3.07 -8.20 -0.51
N ASP A 344 3.05 -9.52 -0.31
CA ASP A 344 1.86 -10.36 -0.55
C ASP A 344 0.63 -9.89 0.27
N LYS A 345 0.84 -9.55 1.54
CA LYS A 345 -0.23 -8.96 2.37
C LYS A 345 -0.65 -7.57 1.89
N GLU A 346 0.31 -6.76 1.44
CA GLU A 346 0.03 -5.43 0.90
C GLU A 346 -0.83 -5.50 -0.36
N ILE A 347 -0.52 -6.42 -1.28
CA ILE A 347 -1.34 -6.67 -2.48
C ILE A 347 -2.74 -7.14 -2.08
N THR A 348 -2.84 -7.99 -1.05
CA THR A 348 -4.15 -8.42 -0.51
C THR A 348 -4.98 -7.21 -0.06
N GLN A 349 -4.36 -6.24 0.61
CA GLN A 349 -5.05 -5.00 1.01
C GLN A 349 -5.44 -4.12 -0.19
N LEU A 350 -4.60 -4.02 -1.23
CA LEU A 350 -4.97 -3.33 -2.46
C LEU A 350 -6.16 -4.01 -3.17
N LYS A 351 -6.27 -5.34 -3.11
CA LYS A 351 -7.42 -6.09 -3.64
C LYS A 351 -8.72 -5.80 -2.87
N GLU A 352 -8.65 -5.49 -1.58
CA GLU A 352 -9.83 -5.04 -0.82
C GLU A 352 -10.37 -3.70 -1.36
N HIS A 353 -9.49 -2.76 -1.76
CA HIS A 353 -9.91 -1.52 -2.43
C HIS A 353 -10.56 -1.78 -3.79
N LEU A 354 -9.99 -2.68 -4.60
CA LEU A 354 -10.58 -3.10 -5.87
C LEU A 354 -11.99 -3.66 -5.66
N LEU A 355 -12.20 -4.45 -4.60
CA LEU A 355 -13.50 -5.03 -4.28
C LEU A 355 -14.52 -3.95 -3.90
N LEU A 356 -14.15 -2.97 -3.07
CA LEU A 356 -15.04 -1.85 -2.72
C LEU A 356 -15.46 -1.03 -3.96
N ARG A 357 -14.51 -0.78 -4.86
CA ARG A 357 -14.77 -0.13 -6.15
C ARG A 357 -15.70 -0.96 -7.04
N GLN A 358 -15.51 -2.28 -7.11
CA GLN A 358 -16.39 -3.17 -7.88
C GLN A 358 -17.80 -3.22 -7.31
N GLN A 359 -17.94 -3.30 -5.98
CA GLN A 359 -19.25 -3.32 -5.31
C GLN A 359 -20.03 -2.03 -5.57
N SER A 360 -19.39 -0.87 -5.40
CA SER A 360 -20.03 0.44 -5.69
C SER A 360 -20.39 0.61 -7.17
N GLN A 361 -19.56 0.10 -8.10
CA GLN A 361 -19.88 0.10 -9.52
C GLN A 361 -21.15 -0.71 -9.82
N VAL A 362 -21.22 -1.94 -9.31
CA VAL A 362 -22.36 -2.84 -9.55
C VAL A 362 -23.64 -2.26 -8.95
N GLU A 363 -23.56 -1.66 -7.77
CA GLU A 363 -24.69 -1.00 -7.12
C GLU A 363 -25.22 0.18 -7.96
N TYR A 364 -24.32 1.06 -8.41
CA TYR A 364 -24.67 2.19 -9.28
C TYR A 364 -25.30 1.75 -10.60
N LEU A 365 -24.64 0.84 -11.34
CA LEU A 365 -25.10 0.43 -12.67
C LEU A 365 -26.46 -0.28 -12.61
N LYS A 366 -26.67 -1.17 -11.63
CA LYS A 366 -27.97 -1.83 -11.43
C LYS A 366 -29.08 -0.84 -11.08
N TYR A 367 -28.77 0.16 -10.25
CA TYR A 367 -29.75 1.19 -9.90
C TYR A 367 -30.10 2.06 -11.12
N LYS A 368 -29.08 2.52 -11.88
CA LYS A 368 -29.24 3.31 -13.12
C LYS A 368 -30.11 2.57 -14.12
N GLU A 369 -29.77 1.32 -14.46
CA GLU A 369 -30.52 0.52 -15.44
C GLU A 369 -31.99 0.38 -15.06
N ARG A 370 -32.27 0.05 -13.79
CA ARG A 370 -33.64 -0.07 -13.28
C ARG A 370 -34.40 1.26 -13.35
N LEU A 371 -33.75 2.37 -13.00
CA LEU A 371 -34.37 3.69 -13.04
C LEU A 371 -34.63 4.12 -14.49
N ASP A 372 -33.69 3.90 -15.40
CA ASP A 372 -33.83 4.22 -16.83
C ASP A 372 -35.01 3.46 -17.44
N LEU A 373 -35.15 2.15 -17.17
CA LEU A 373 -36.31 1.36 -17.60
C LEU A 373 -37.63 1.88 -17.02
N LYS A 374 -37.63 2.29 -15.75
CA LYS A 374 -38.81 2.84 -15.08
C LYS A 374 -39.22 4.18 -15.68
N LYS A 375 -38.26 5.08 -15.90
CA LYS A 375 -38.44 6.38 -16.55
C LYS A 375 -38.97 6.21 -17.96
N GLU A 376 -38.37 5.31 -18.74
CA GLU A 376 -38.80 4.99 -20.11
C GLU A 376 -40.25 4.52 -20.14
N LYS A 377 -40.62 3.59 -19.25
CA LYS A 377 -41.99 3.08 -19.13
C LYS A 377 -42.99 4.21 -18.82
N PHE A 378 -42.69 5.05 -17.83
CA PHE A 378 -43.58 6.16 -17.43
C PHE A 378 -43.70 7.23 -18.51
N TYR A 379 -42.64 7.47 -19.27
CA TYR A 379 -42.64 8.37 -20.41
C TYR A 379 -43.50 7.83 -21.55
N GLN A 380 -43.28 6.58 -21.99
CA GLN A 380 -44.03 5.95 -23.09
C GLN A 380 -45.52 5.87 -22.81
N LEU A 381 -45.91 5.52 -21.58
CA LEU A 381 -47.30 5.41 -21.17
C LEU A 381 -47.94 6.77 -20.80
N LYS A 382 -47.18 7.86 -20.84
CA LYS A 382 -47.62 9.21 -20.41
C LYS A 382 -48.26 9.21 -19.02
N GLU A 383 -47.71 8.42 -18.08
CA GLU A 383 -48.19 8.30 -16.70
C GLU A 383 -47.78 9.53 -15.86
N PHE A 384 -48.24 10.72 -16.25
CA PHE A 384 -47.85 12.02 -15.68
C PHE A 384 -47.98 12.10 -14.15
N ASN A 385 -48.96 11.41 -13.58
CA ASN A 385 -49.15 11.32 -12.13
C ASN A 385 -48.03 10.59 -11.39
N LYS A 386 -47.26 9.74 -12.08
CA LYS A 386 -46.11 9.01 -11.53
C LYS A 386 -44.77 9.67 -11.82
N TRP A 387 -44.76 10.85 -12.43
CA TRP A 387 -43.51 11.56 -12.76
C TRP A 387 -42.87 12.25 -11.54
N GLU A 388 -43.62 12.39 -10.44
CA GLU A 388 -43.15 12.90 -9.14
C GLU A 388 -42.52 14.31 -9.18
N VAL A 389 -43.02 15.17 -10.07
CA VAL A 389 -42.58 16.56 -10.25
C VAL A 389 -43.64 17.56 -9.78
N SER A 390 -43.27 18.83 -9.59
CA SER A 390 -44.23 19.90 -9.27
C SER A 390 -45.19 20.16 -10.42
N LYS A 391 -46.33 20.83 -10.15
CA LYS A 391 -47.31 21.17 -11.20
C LYS A 391 -46.72 22.04 -12.30
N GLU A 392 -45.92 23.04 -11.93
CA GLU A 392 -45.23 23.96 -12.83
C GLU A 392 -44.31 23.20 -13.79
N ILE A 393 -43.46 22.32 -13.25
CA ILE A 393 -42.55 21.48 -14.06
C ILE A 393 -43.35 20.53 -14.94
N LEU A 394 -44.47 19.99 -14.46
CA LEU A 394 -45.29 19.06 -15.23
C LEU A 394 -45.92 19.74 -16.46
N GLU A 395 -46.31 21.01 -16.36
CA GLU A 395 -46.85 21.77 -17.49
C GLU A 395 -45.77 22.03 -18.55
N ASP A 396 -44.58 22.46 -18.14
CA ASP A 396 -43.43 22.63 -19.04
C ASP A 396 -43.04 21.32 -19.76
N LEU A 397 -43.03 20.21 -19.01
CA LEU A 397 -42.75 18.89 -19.57
C LEU A 397 -43.80 18.43 -20.60
N LYS A 398 -45.08 18.78 -20.41
CA LYS A 398 -46.13 18.49 -21.40
C LYS A 398 -45.97 19.32 -22.67
N GLN A 399 -45.54 20.57 -22.54
CA GLN A 399 -45.25 21.44 -23.70
C GLN A 399 -44.03 20.93 -24.48
N ASN A 400 -43.05 20.34 -23.80
CA ASN A 400 -41.83 19.80 -24.38
C ASN A 400 -41.84 18.27 -24.51
N ILE A 401 -43.03 17.65 -24.62
CA ILE A 401 -43.18 16.19 -24.52
C ILE A 401 -42.39 15.42 -25.58
N ASP A 402 -42.19 16.01 -26.77
CA ASP A 402 -41.44 15.38 -27.87
C ASP A 402 -39.92 15.33 -27.58
N ASN A 403 -39.44 16.15 -26.65
CA ASN A 403 -38.06 16.09 -26.18
C ASN A 403 -37.91 15.02 -25.12
N LYS A 404 -37.84 13.76 -25.57
CA LYS A 404 -37.66 12.57 -24.71
C LYS A 404 -36.50 12.72 -23.74
N LYS A 405 -35.33 13.18 -24.22
CA LYS A 405 -34.12 13.33 -23.40
C LYS A 405 -34.34 14.31 -22.24
N TYR A 406 -34.99 15.43 -22.52
CA TYR A 406 -35.37 16.41 -21.50
C TYR A 406 -36.35 15.79 -20.49
N CYS A 407 -37.42 15.16 -20.95
CA CYS A 407 -38.42 14.55 -20.07
C CYS A 407 -37.79 13.53 -19.11
N LEU A 408 -37.00 12.58 -19.64
CA LEU A 408 -36.34 11.56 -18.82
C LEU A 408 -35.33 12.16 -17.82
N SER A 409 -34.72 13.31 -18.12
CA SER A 409 -33.78 13.98 -17.23
C SER A 409 -34.44 14.61 -15.99
N VAL A 410 -35.73 14.96 -16.09
CA VAL A 410 -36.44 15.73 -15.05
C VAL A 410 -37.35 14.85 -14.18
N ILE A 411 -37.94 13.79 -14.74
CA ILE A 411 -38.88 12.93 -14.00
C ILE A 411 -38.19 12.10 -12.92
N LEU A 412 -38.94 11.73 -11.87
CA LEU A 412 -38.46 10.98 -10.71
C LEU A 412 -37.25 11.65 -10.04
N PRO A 413 -37.35 12.91 -9.60
CA PRO A 413 -36.19 13.68 -9.10
C PRO A 413 -35.55 13.06 -7.85
N LYS A 414 -36.34 12.43 -6.97
CA LYS A 414 -35.82 11.77 -5.76
C LYS A 414 -34.96 10.55 -6.09
N GLU A 415 -35.44 9.67 -6.96
CA GLU A 415 -34.68 8.50 -7.42
C GLU A 415 -33.47 8.91 -8.25
N THR A 416 -33.60 9.98 -9.05
CA THR A 416 -32.47 10.56 -9.80
C THR A 416 -31.39 11.09 -8.86
N SER A 417 -31.77 11.75 -7.75
CA SER A 417 -30.82 12.16 -6.71
C SER A 417 -30.12 10.96 -6.07
N GLN A 418 -30.85 9.89 -5.78
CA GLN A 418 -30.25 8.67 -5.22
C GLN A 418 -29.29 7.99 -6.22
N GLN A 419 -29.63 7.95 -7.51
CA GLN A 419 -28.72 7.48 -8.55
C GLN A 419 -27.44 8.33 -8.57
N ASN A 420 -27.55 9.66 -8.46
CA ASN A 420 -26.40 10.56 -8.42
C ASN A 420 -25.52 10.30 -7.20
N ASP A 421 -26.10 10.06 -6.02
CA ASP A 421 -25.33 9.72 -4.81
C ASP A 421 -24.55 8.41 -4.98
N LEU A 422 -25.16 7.40 -5.62
CA LEU A 422 -24.50 6.13 -5.95
C LEU A 422 -23.39 6.31 -6.99
N ARG A 423 -23.64 7.10 -8.04
CA ARG A 423 -22.65 7.45 -9.08
C ARG A 423 -21.45 8.14 -8.45
N ASP A 424 -21.69 9.14 -7.62
CA ASP A 424 -20.66 9.95 -6.98
C ASP A 424 -19.84 9.07 -6.00
N THR A 425 -20.49 8.12 -5.31
CA THR A 425 -19.80 7.14 -4.45
C THR A 425 -18.91 6.19 -5.25
N TYR A 426 -19.41 5.64 -6.37
CA TYR A 426 -18.61 4.84 -7.29
C TYR A 426 -17.43 5.65 -7.85
N ALA A 427 -17.69 6.88 -8.29
CA ALA A 427 -16.69 7.79 -8.84
C ALA A 427 -15.59 8.14 -7.82
N TYR A 428 -15.94 8.28 -6.54
CA TYR A 428 -14.98 8.43 -5.44
C TYR A 428 -14.09 7.19 -5.32
N TYR A 429 -14.68 6.00 -5.18
CA TYR A 429 -13.89 4.78 -5.04
C TYR A 429 -13.05 4.48 -6.29
N ASN A 430 -13.54 4.81 -7.48
CA ASN A 430 -12.80 4.62 -8.72
C ASN A 430 -11.53 5.46 -8.74
N LEU A 431 -11.64 6.77 -8.55
CA LEU A 431 -10.48 7.66 -8.56
C LEU A 431 -9.54 7.38 -7.37
N SER A 432 -10.09 7.12 -6.19
CA SER A 432 -9.29 6.78 -5.00
C SER A 432 -8.50 5.49 -5.21
N THR A 433 -9.12 4.45 -5.78
CA THR A 433 -8.44 3.19 -6.10
C THR A 433 -7.33 3.40 -7.12
N TYR A 434 -7.59 4.16 -8.19
CA TYR A 434 -6.57 4.51 -9.18
C TYR A 434 -5.36 5.19 -8.52
N ASN A 435 -5.61 6.24 -7.73
CA ASN A 435 -4.57 7.03 -7.09
C ASN A 435 -3.76 6.21 -6.07
N GLU A 436 -4.43 5.42 -5.23
CA GLU A 436 -3.77 4.65 -4.19
C GLU A 436 -2.95 3.49 -4.76
N ILE A 437 -3.45 2.79 -5.79
CA ILE A 437 -2.66 1.75 -6.48
C ILE A 437 -1.40 2.36 -7.09
N LYS A 438 -1.55 3.46 -7.84
CA LYS A 438 -0.43 4.14 -8.47
C LYS A 438 0.61 4.58 -7.44
N ARG A 439 0.16 5.23 -6.37
CA ARG A 439 1.00 5.69 -5.26
C ARG A 439 1.77 4.54 -4.61
N VAL A 440 1.10 3.43 -4.29
CA VAL A 440 1.74 2.28 -3.64
C VAL A 440 2.73 1.60 -4.60
N PHE A 441 2.42 1.47 -5.88
CA PHE A 441 3.34 0.92 -6.87
C PHE A 441 4.60 1.77 -7.02
N GLU A 442 4.45 3.10 -7.12
CA GLU A 442 5.58 4.04 -7.17
C GLU A 442 6.44 3.99 -5.89
N GLN A 443 5.79 3.90 -4.71
CA GLN A 443 6.49 3.75 -3.44
C GLN A 443 7.28 2.43 -3.39
N ASN A 444 6.71 1.34 -3.90
CA ASN A 444 7.34 0.03 -3.89
C ASN A 444 8.62 -0.03 -4.72
N ILE A 445 8.73 0.74 -5.81
CA ILE A 445 9.99 0.83 -6.57
C ILE A 445 11.15 1.23 -5.64
N ASN A 446 10.96 2.29 -4.86
CA ASN A 446 11.98 2.79 -3.93
C ASN A 446 12.24 1.83 -2.78
N ILE A 447 11.20 1.18 -2.24
CA ILE A 447 11.32 0.22 -1.16
C ILE A 447 12.15 -0.99 -1.59
N TYR A 448 11.89 -1.53 -2.79
CA TYR A 448 12.60 -2.68 -3.33
C TYR A 448 14.06 -2.32 -3.59
N ALA A 449 14.31 -1.19 -4.28
CA ALA A 449 15.66 -0.74 -4.59
C ALA A 449 16.50 -0.57 -3.30
N LYS A 450 16.00 0.19 -2.31
CA LYS A 450 16.71 0.41 -1.04
C LYS A 450 16.94 -0.89 -0.28
N HIS A 451 15.97 -1.80 -0.29
CA HIS A 451 16.09 -3.09 0.40
C HIS A 451 17.19 -3.96 -0.24
N PHE A 452 17.18 -4.11 -1.57
CA PHE A 452 18.13 -4.98 -2.25
C PHE A 452 19.53 -4.37 -2.39
N ILE A 453 19.69 -3.05 -2.35
CA ILE A 453 20.99 -2.40 -2.17
C ILE A 453 21.60 -2.81 -0.83
N LYS A 454 20.86 -2.66 0.27
CA LYS A 454 21.34 -3.06 1.61
C LYS A 454 21.63 -4.57 1.70
N PHE A 455 20.84 -5.38 1.01
CA PHE A 455 21.12 -6.81 0.90
C PHE A 455 22.43 -7.08 0.15
N ALA A 456 22.65 -6.44 -1.00
CA ALA A 456 23.88 -6.57 -1.77
C ALA A 456 25.11 -6.15 -0.96
N ASP A 457 25.04 -5.03 -0.23
CA ASP A 457 26.10 -4.59 0.69
C ASP A 457 26.38 -5.64 1.78
N SER A 458 25.33 -6.24 2.33
CA SER A 458 25.46 -7.30 3.33
C SER A 458 26.12 -8.56 2.75
N GLN A 459 25.82 -8.91 1.49
CA GLN A 459 26.45 -10.04 0.79
C GLN A 459 27.92 -9.76 0.48
N ALA A 460 28.25 -8.56 -0.02
CA ALA A 460 29.62 -8.15 -0.28
C ALA A 460 30.47 -8.22 0.99
N ASN A 461 29.98 -7.67 2.09
CA ASN A 461 30.65 -7.73 3.38
C ASN A 461 30.84 -9.17 3.87
N ASN A 462 29.86 -10.05 3.66
CA ASN A 462 29.99 -11.46 4.03
C ASN A 462 31.05 -12.18 3.20
N LEU A 463 31.09 -11.93 1.88
CA LEU A 463 32.10 -12.48 0.98
C LEU A 463 33.51 -11.99 1.35
N THR A 464 33.68 -10.70 1.67
CA THR A 464 34.97 -10.17 2.14
C THR A 464 35.42 -10.85 3.42
N LYS A 465 34.53 -11.05 4.39
CA LYS A 465 34.86 -11.79 5.62
C LYS A 465 35.33 -13.21 5.31
N MET A 466 34.61 -13.92 4.45
CA MET A 466 35.00 -15.28 4.04
C MET A 466 36.34 -15.29 3.32
N HIS A 467 36.61 -14.32 2.44
CA HIS A 467 37.90 -14.22 1.77
C HIS A 467 39.06 -14.07 2.77
N LEU A 468 38.92 -13.19 3.76
CA LEU A 468 39.92 -13.02 4.83
C LEU A 468 40.11 -14.31 5.63
N THR A 469 39.01 -14.99 5.97
CA THR A 469 39.07 -16.30 6.63
C THR A 469 39.83 -17.34 5.79
N TRP A 470 39.59 -17.40 4.48
CA TRP A 470 40.30 -18.33 3.60
C TRP A 470 41.79 -18.01 3.51
N ALA A 471 42.15 -16.73 3.46
CA ALA A 471 43.54 -16.30 3.49
C ALA A 471 44.23 -16.70 4.81
N GLU A 472 43.55 -16.57 5.95
CA GLU A 472 44.04 -17.00 7.26
C GLU A 472 44.26 -18.53 7.32
N ILE A 473 43.27 -19.31 6.86
CA ILE A 473 43.38 -20.78 6.79
C ILE A 473 44.56 -21.20 5.90
N GLN A 474 44.70 -20.56 4.74
CA GLN A 474 45.83 -20.79 3.85
C GLN A 474 47.16 -20.45 4.53
N GLY A 475 47.24 -19.31 5.22
CA GLY A 475 48.42 -18.91 5.98
C GLY A 475 48.80 -19.92 7.06
N ASN A 476 47.83 -20.44 7.82
CA ASN A 476 48.05 -21.46 8.84
C ASN A 476 48.62 -22.76 8.25
N LEU A 477 48.13 -23.17 7.07
CA LEU A 477 48.62 -24.38 6.37
C LEU A 477 49.99 -24.17 5.71
N GLN A 478 50.31 -22.96 5.24
CA GLN A 478 51.62 -22.64 4.68
C GLN A 478 52.69 -22.44 5.78
N GLY A 479 52.28 -21.96 6.95
CA GLY A 479 53.13 -21.71 8.11
C GLY A 479 53.46 -22.95 8.95
N LEU A 480 53.13 -24.17 8.52
CA LEU A 480 53.36 -25.40 9.29
C LEU A 480 54.83 -25.62 9.65
N ASP A 481 55.77 -25.12 8.84
CA ASP A 481 57.20 -25.24 9.10
C ASP A 481 57.69 -24.31 10.22
N LEU A 482 56.89 -23.31 10.59
CA LEU A 482 57.17 -22.42 11.72
C LEU A 482 56.74 -23.03 13.06
N ILE A 483 55.99 -24.12 13.06
CA ILE A 483 55.52 -24.78 14.28
C ILE A 483 56.69 -25.53 14.92
N THR A 484 57.22 -24.96 16.00
CA THR A 484 58.26 -25.59 16.83
C THR A 484 57.65 -26.30 18.05
N GLN A 485 58.46 -27.07 18.79
CA GLN A 485 58.05 -27.73 20.04
C GLN A 485 57.58 -26.75 21.14
N LEU A 486 57.81 -25.45 20.99
CA LEU A 486 57.52 -24.40 21.97
C LEU A 486 56.37 -23.45 21.54
N ASP A 487 55.79 -23.62 20.35
CA ASP A 487 54.82 -22.66 19.80
C ASP A 487 53.39 -22.83 20.30
N GLN A 488 52.69 -21.69 20.41
CA GLN A 488 51.31 -21.60 20.88
C GLN A 488 50.35 -22.38 19.98
N LYS A 489 49.59 -23.26 20.63
CA LYS A 489 48.64 -24.18 20.00
C LYS A 489 47.55 -23.41 19.26
N VAL A 490 47.39 -23.69 17.97
CA VAL A 490 46.12 -23.46 17.27
C VAL A 490 45.04 -24.16 18.09
N GLN A 491 43.96 -23.47 18.44
CA GLN A 491 42.89 -24.05 19.25
C GLN A 491 41.73 -24.49 18.37
N ILE A 492 41.12 -25.61 18.73
CA ILE A 492 39.87 -26.08 18.15
C ILE A 492 38.77 -25.06 18.48
N MET A 493 38.01 -24.63 17.48
CA MET A 493 36.89 -23.74 17.71
C MET A 493 35.74 -24.47 18.39
N PRO A 494 35.08 -23.82 19.36
CA PRO A 494 33.98 -24.43 20.08
C PRO A 494 32.79 -24.68 19.14
N GLN A 495 32.18 -25.84 19.31
CA GLN A 495 31.02 -26.27 18.56
C GLN A 495 29.82 -25.34 18.81
N PRO A 496 29.03 -24.99 17.77
CA PRO A 496 27.75 -24.33 17.96
C PRO A 496 26.82 -25.30 18.69
N LYS A 497 26.26 -24.86 19.83
CA LYS A 497 25.26 -25.65 20.56
C LYS A 497 24.10 -25.98 19.64
N VAL A 498 23.75 -27.26 19.51
CA VAL A 498 22.53 -27.70 18.83
C VAL A 498 21.36 -26.95 19.47
N LYS A 499 20.61 -26.20 18.68
CA LYS A 499 19.33 -25.64 19.13
C LYS A 499 18.38 -26.82 19.31
N ILE A 500 18.23 -27.29 20.56
CA ILE A 500 17.21 -28.26 20.97
C ILE A 500 15.83 -27.61 20.83
#